data_AF-A0A3D3F6Y3-F1
#
_entry.id   AF-A0A3D3F6Y3-F1
#
_cell.length_a   1.000
_cell.length_b   1.000
_cell.length_c   1.000
_cell.angle_alpha   90.00
_cell.angle_beta   90.00
_cell.angle_gamma   90.00
#
_symmetry.space_group_name_H-M   'P 1'
#
loop_
_entity.id
_entity.type
_entity.pdbx_description
1 polymer ?
#
loop_
_entity_poly.entity_id
_entity_poly.type
_entity_poly.pdbx_seq_one_letter_code
_entity_poly.pdbx_strand_id
1 'polypeptide(L)'
;MKQAMNALKKPSLEAKTVALDDVPPLKIDRKSTYDLKENDFSKNFIVPLCCNPLPGDDVFGFITDKEEVEVHKRSCQTGMKLKSNYGGRIIPVEWGDYRQYSFLATIAFSGIDRVGILNNILTKISEEVAVNIQGMSVGSKDGIFEG
;
A
#
# COMPACT_ATOMS: atom_id res chain seq x y z
N MET A 1 -53.28 -44.37 -14.42
CA MET A 1 -52.23 -44.11 -13.43
C MET A 1 -51.57 -42.79 -13.77
N LYS A 2 -51.63 -41.82 -12.87
CA LYS A 2 -51.04 -40.49 -12.96
C LYS A 2 -49.56 -40.56 -12.56
N GLN A 3 -48.64 -40.04 -13.38
CA GLN A 3 -47.32 -39.49 -13.02
C GLN A 3 -46.99 -38.50 -14.16
N ALA A 4 -46.97 -37.16 -14.05
CA ALA A 4 -46.41 -36.20 -13.08
C ALA A 4 -44.88 -36.35 -12.90
N MET A 5 -44.10 -35.59 -13.68
CA MET A 5 -42.82 -35.02 -13.23
C MET A 5 -42.60 -33.63 -13.84
N ASN A 6 -42.46 -32.68 -12.93
CA ASN A 6 -42.24 -31.25 -13.13
C ASN A 6 -40.84 -30.96 -13.70
N ALA A 7 -40.78 -30.10 -14.72
CA ALA A 7 -39.56 -29.41 -15.08
C ALA A 7 -39.33 -28.24 -14.11
N LEU A 8 -38.23 -28.30 -13.36
CA LEU A 8 -37.76 -27.24 -12.46
C LEU A 8 -37.42 -25.99 -13.28
N LYS A 9 -38.25 -24.96 -13.15
CA LYS A 9 -38.02 -23.62 -13.69
C LYS A 9 -36.93 -22.95 -12.84
N LYS A 10 -35.73 -22.79 -13.38
CA LYS A 10 -34.66 -22.00 -12.75
C LYS A 10 -35.15 -20.54 -12.58
N PRO A 11 -35.02 -19.92 -11.39
CA PRO A 11 -35.27 -18.50 -11.26
C PRO A 11 -34.08 -17.76 -11.87
N SER A 12 -34.34 -17.00 -12.95
CA SER A 12 -33.41 -16.01 -13.46
C SER A 12 -33.35 -14.87 -12.45
N LEU A 13 -32.27 -14.84 -11.66
CA LEU A 13 -31.89 -13.65 -10.91
C LEU A 13 -31.42 -12.61 -11.94
N GLU A 14 -32.30 -11.67 -12.27
CA GLU A 14 -31.93 -10.46 -12.98
C GLU A 14 -30.99 -9.66 -12.08
N ALA A 15 -29.69 -9.75 -12.36
CA ALA A 15 -28.70 -8.84 -11.80
C ALA A 15 -29.01 -7.45 -12.36
N LYS A 16 -29.64 -6.60 -11.54
CA LYS A 16 -29.67 -5.16 -11.79
C LYS A 16 -28.23 -4.64 -11.71
N THR A 17 -27.61 -4.45 -12.86
CA THR A 17 -26.42 -3.63 -13.02
C THR A 17 -26.81 -2.20 -12.67
N VAL A 18 -26.51 -1.77 -11.45
CA VAL A 18 -26.53 -0.35 -11.08
C VAL A 18 -25.31 0.26 -11.74
N ALA A 19 -25.52 1.21 -12.65
CA ALA A 19 -24.47 1.94 -13.32
C ALA A 19 -23.56 2.63 -12.27
N LEU A 20 -22.25 2.47 -12.43
CA LEU A 20 -21.21 2.99 -11.52
C LEU A 20 -20.96 4.51 -11.67
N ASP A 21 -21.77 5.21 -12.46
CA ASP A 21 -21.44 6.56 -12.94
C ASP A 21 -22.09 7.71 -12.15
N ASP A 22 -22.87 7.43 -11.11
CA ASP A 22 -23.65 8.45 -10.37
C ASP A 22 -23.30 8.56 -8.87
N VAL A 23 -22.05 8.26 -8.48
CA VAL A 23 -21.56 8.71 -7.16
C VAL A 23 -20.93 10.09 -7.35
N PRO A 24 -21.55 11.18 -6.85
CA PRO A 24 -20.93 12.49 -6.89
C PRO A 24 -19.56 12.40 -6.22
N PRO A 25 -18.50 13.01 -6.79
CA PRO A 25 -17.19 13.01 -6.15
C PRO A 25 -17.36 13.57 -4.74
N LEU A 26 -17.08 12.73 -3.74
CA LEU A 26 -17.17 13.12 -2.35
C LEU A 26 -16.24 14.31 -2.15
N LYS A 27 -16.82 15.49 -1.92
CA LYS A 27 -16.08 16.73 -1.78
C LYS A 27 -15.16 16.61 -0.56
N ILE A 28 -13.84 16.59 -0.81
CA ILE A 28 -12.83 16.43 0.25
C ILE A 28 -12.89 17.67 1.15
N ASP A 29 -13.14 17.46 2.44
CA ASP A 29 -13.00 18.52 3.43
C ASP A 29 -11.51 18.79 3.68
N ARG A 30 -11.07 20.00 3.33
CA ARG A 30 -9.65 20.40 3.40
C ARG A 30 -9.24 20.88 4.79
N LYS A 31 -10.19 21.05 5.72
CA LYS A 31 -9.95 21.56 7.07
C LYS A 31 -9.79 20.46 8.11
N SER A 32 -10.30 19.27 7.83
CA SER A 32 -10.14 18.10 8.69
C SER A 32 -8.97 17.23 8.24
N THR A 33 -8.46 16.42 9.17
CA THR A 33 -7.51 15.36 8.84
C THR A 33 -8.21 14.32 7.99
N TYR A 34 -7.61 14.01 6.83
CA TYR A 34 -8.12 12.99 5.93
C TYR A 34 -7.56 11.62 6.28
N ASP A 35 -8.43 10.71 6.72
CA ASP A 35 -8.05 9.34 7.04
C ASP A 35 -7.74 8.52 5.77
N LEU A 36 -6.54 7.97 5.70
CA LEU A 36 -6.13 7.04 4.65
C LEU A 36 -6.64 5.63 4.97
N LYS A 37 -7.50 5.07 4.12
CA LYS A 37 -8.18 3.79 4.32
C LYS A 37 -7.95 2.87 3.12
N GLU A 38 -7.78 1.58 3.41
CA GLU A 38 -7.78 0.51 2.41
C GLU A 38 -8.74 -0.59 2.85
N ASN A 39 -9.73 -0.88 2.01
CA ASN A 39 -10.69 -1.95 2.21
C ASN A 39 -10.66 -2.86 0.97
N ASP A 40 -10.41 -4.16 1.16
CA ASP A 40 -10.45 -5.16 0.09
C ASP A 40 -9.71 -4.73 -1.20
N PHE A 41 -8.45 -4.28 -1.05
CA PHE A 41 -7.57 -3.78 -2.12
C PHE A 41 -7.99 -2.45 -2.77
N SER A 42 -9.08 -1.83 -2.32
CA SER A 42 -9.50 -0.49 -2.74
C SER A 42 -9.02 0.56 -1.74
N LYS A 43 -8.29 1.56 -2.24
CA LYS A 43 -7.74 2.68 -1.46
C LYS A 43 -8.52 3.95 -1.77
N ASN A 44 -8.72 4.80 -0.76
CA ASN A 44 -9.25 6.16 -0.98
C ASN A 44 -8.15 7.19 -1.33
N PHE A 45 -6.94 6.73 -1.63
CA PHE A 45 -5.78 7.57 -1.92
C PHE A 45 -4.83 6.90 -2.92
N ILE A 46 -3.96 7.72 -3.50
CA ILE A 46 -2.96 7.31 -4.48
C ILE A 46 -1.58 7.31 -3.81
N VAL A 47 -0.82 6.25 -4.03
CA VAL A 47 0.59 6.13 -3.61
C VAL A 47 1.48 6.41 -4.83
N PRO A 48 2.11 7.58 -4.93
CA PRO A 48 2.96 7.94 -6.05
C PRO A 48 4.31 7.22 -5.97
N LEU A 49 4.81 6.79 -7.14
CA LEU A 49 6.07 6.06 -7.29
C LEU A 49 7.31 6.81 -6.77
N CYS A 50 7.22 8.13 -6.62
CA CYS A 50 8.35 8.98 -6.25
C CYS A 50 8.90 8.77 -4.84
N CYS A 51 8.05 8.36 -3.89
CA CYS A 51 8.48 8.19 -2.49
C CYS A 51 7.86 6.99 -1.78
N ASN A 52 6.90 6.28 -2.41
CA ASN A 52 6.30 5.04 -1.94
C ASN A 52 6.03 5.04 -0.42
N PRO A 53 5.20 5.99 0.09
CA PRO A 53 4.88 6.05 1.51
C PRO A 53 4.24 4.76 2.01
N LEU A 54 4.68 4.31 3.17
CA LEU A 54 4.19 3.14 3.89
C LEU A 54 3.44 3.58 5.16
N PRO A 55 2.54 2.74 5.69
CA PRO A 55 1.84 3.00 6.94
C PRO A 55 2.82 3.29 8.07
N GLY A 56 2.56 4.37 8.80
CA GLY A 56 3.43 4.86 9.88
C GLY A 56 4.49 5.86 9.41
N ASP A 57 4.73 6.02 8.10
CA ASP A 57 5.54 7.14 7.61
C ASP A 57 4.87 8.48 7.91
N ASP A 58 5.68 9.50 8.19
CA ASP A 58 5.22 10.89 8.30
C ASP A 58 4.92 11.47 6.90
N VAL A 59 3.64 11.74 6.67
CA VAL A 59 3.08 12.05 5.34
C VAL A 59 2.18 13.29 5.35
N PHE A 60 1.89 13.77 4.14
CA PHE A 60 0.86 14.77 3.85
C PHE A 60 0.12 14.41 2.57
N GLY A 61 -1.08 14.93 2.40
CA GLY A 61 -1.90 14.74 1.21
C GLY A 61 -1.82 15.92 0.26
N PHE A 62 -1.86 15.65 -1.03
CA PHE A 62 -2.03 16.61 -2.11
C PHE A 62 -3.30 16.28 -2.90
N ILE A 63 -4.20 17.24 -3.06
CA ILE A 63 -5.42 17.07 -3.85
C ILE A 63 -5.11 17.33 -5.33
N THR A 64 -5.32 16.32 -6.16
CA THR A 64 -5.14 16.42 -7.62
C THR A 64 -6.28 17.21 -8.28
N ASP A 65 -6.14 17.55 -9.56
CA ASP A 65 -7.22 18.20 -10.32
C ASP A 65 -8.48 17.33 -10.47
N LYS A 66 -8.36 16.01 -10.24
CA LYS A 66 -9.48 15.06 -10.24
C LYS A 66 -10.14 14.90 -8.86
N GLU A 67 -9.76 15.73 -7.88
CA GLU A 67 -10.18 15.62 -6.48
C GLU A 67 -9.85 14.25 -5.85
N GLU A 68 -8.68 13.70 -6.19
CA GLU A 68 -8.10 12.51 -5.56
C GLU A 68 -6.97 12.94 -4.61
N VAL A 69 -6.73 12.17 -3.55
CA VAL A 69 -5.65 12.45 -2.59
C VAL A 69 -4.41 11.64 -2.96
N GLU A 70 -3.34 12.31 -3.39
CA GLU A 70 -1.99 11.74 -3.49
C GLU A 70 -1.25 11.90 -2.16
N VAL A 71 -0.66 10.81 -1.66
CA VAL A 71 0.06 10.82 -0.38
C VAL A 71 1.55 10.91 -0.63
N HIS A 72 2.23 11.84 0.04
CA HIS A 72 3.68 12.01 -0.06
C HIS A 72 4.33 11.99 1.33
N LYS A 73 5.53 11.37 1.42
CA LYS A 73 6.41 11.56 2.58
C LYS A 73 6.77 13.04 2.72
N ARG A 74 6.91 13.55 3.95
CA ARG A 74 7.35 14.94 4.17
C ARG A 74 8.72 15.26 3.56
N SER A 75 9.58 14.26 3.40
CA SER A 75 10.90 14.38 2.77
C SER A 75 10.89 14.24 1.24
N CYS A 76 9.74 13.98 0.61
CA CYS A 76 9.63 13.77 -0.83
C CYS A 76 9.93 15.07 -1.61
N GLN A 77 10.94 15.04 -2.48
CA GLN A 77 11.31 16.21 -3.29
C GLN A 77 10.18 16.69 -4.22
N THR A 78 9.48 15.76 -4.86
CA THR A 78 8.30 16.08 -5.69
C THR A 78 7.18 16.68 -4.83
N GLY A 79 6.90 16.05 -3.68
CA GLY A 79 5.91 16.55 -2.73
C GLY A 79 6.23 17.97 -2.22
N MET A 80 7.50 18.27 -1.96
CA MET A 80 7.93 19.61 -1.53
C MET A 80 7.69 20.67 -2.60
N LYS A 81 7.88 20.32 -3.89
CA LYS A 81 7.53 21.21 -5.01
C LYS A 81 6.01 21.42 -5.08
N LEU A 82 5.21 20.38 -4.91
CA LEU A 82 3.75 20.49 -4.87
C LEU A 82 3.29 21.39 -3.72
N LYS A 83 3.85 21.19 -2.53
CA LYS A 83 3.56 22.00 -1.35
C LYS A 83 3.91 23.48 -1.54
N SER A 84 5.01 23.77 -2.23
CA SER A 84 5.45 25.16 -2.49
C SER A 84 4.60 25.85 -3.55
N ASN A 85 4.22 25.15 -4.62
CA ASN A 85 3.48 25.72 -5.75
C ASN A 85 1.96 25.72 -5.53
N TYR A 86 1.43 24.78 -4.77
CA TYR A 86 0.00 24.49 -4.63
C TYR A 86 -0.41 24.30 -3.16
N GLY A 87 0.10 25.13 -2.25
CA GLY A 87 -0.12 24.99 -0.81
C GLY A 87 -1.60 24.89 -0.39
N GLY A 88 -2.52 25.53 -1.11
CA GLY A 88 -3.97 25.46 -0.82
C GLY A 88 -4.63 24.11 -1.15
N ARG A 89 -3.90 23.18 -1.77
CA ARG A 89 -4.34 21.80 -2.06
C ARG A 89 -3.67 20.78 -1.15
N ILE A 90 -2.87 21.25 -0.19
CA ILE A 90 -2.21 20.39 0.79
C ILE A 90 -3.14 20.20 1.98
N ILE A 91 -3.33 18.94 2.37
CA ILE A 91 -4.19 18.57 3.49
C ILE A 91 -3.42 17.71 4.50
N PRO A 92 -3.75 17.82 5.80
CA PRO A 92 -3.29 16.86 6.78
C PRO A 92 -3.93 15.49 6.50
N VAL A 93 -3.12 14.45 6.55
CA VAL A 93 -3.58 13.07 6.39
C VAL A 93 -3.01 12.23 7.53
N GLU A 94 -3.75 11.21 7.92
CA GLU A 94 -3.31 10.21 8.90
C GLU A 94 -3.62 8.81 8.38
N TRP A 95 -2.77 7.87 8.72
CA TRP A 95 -3.01 6.47 8.42
C TRP A 95 -4.16 5.96 9.29
N GLY A 96 -5.26 5.54 8.66
CA GLY A 96 -6.38 4.90 9.35
C GLY A 96 -6.07 3.46 9.76
N ASP A 97 -7.11 2.63 9.94
CA ASP A 97 -6.95 1.17 10.15
C ASP A 97 -6.52 0.53 8.82
N TYR A 98 -5.27 0.77 8.48
CA TYR A 98 -4.62 0.31 7.28
C TYR A 98 -3.90 -0.99 7.61
N ARG A 99 -4.53 -2.12 7.25
CA ARG A 99 -3.94 -3.44 7.39
C ARG A 99 -3.44 -3.91 6.04
N GLN A 100 -2.24 -3.45 5.67
CA GLN A 100 -1.55 -4.10 4.55
C GLN A 100 -1.26 -5.54 4.92
N TYR A 101 -1.88 -6.49 4.22
CA TYR A 101 -1.72 -7.91 4.49
C TYR A 101 -0.28 -8.41 4.27
N SER A 102 0.50 -7.74 3.43
CA SER A 102 1.94 -7.96 3.23
C SER A 102 2.50 -6.95 2.22
N PHE A 103 3.80 -6.66 2.31
CA PHE A 103 4.53 -5.91 1.29
C PHE A 103 5.93 -6.50 1.11
N LEU A 104 6.52 -6.26 -0.06
CA LEU A 104 7.91 -6.63 -0.32
C LEU A 104 8.82 -5.52 0.19
N ALA A 105 9.77 -5.91 1.05
CA ALA A 105 10.84 -5.06 1.51
C ALA A 105 12.18 -5.68 1.12
N THR A 106 13.15 -4.83 0.79
CA THR A 106 14.53 -5.23 0.57
C THR A 106 15.36 -4.68 1.72
N ILE A 107 16.11 -5.56 2.39
CA ILE A 107 17.05 -5.20 3.45
C ILE A 107 18.43 -5.27 2.82
N ALA A 108 19.14 -4.15 2.82
CA ALA A 108 20.55 -4.11 2.42
C ALA A 108 21.43 -4.19 3.66
N PHE A 109 22.47 -5.00 3.61
CA PHE A 109 23.42 -5.19 4.71
C PHE A 109 24.84 -5.36 4.19
N SER A 110 25.82 -4.95 5.00
CA SER A 110 27.23 -5.19 4.73
C SER A 110 28.01 -5.41 6.02
N GLY A 111 29.17 -6.05 5.91
CA GLY A 111 30.00 -6.28 7.08
C GLY A 111 31.26 -7.09 6.78
N ILE A 112 31.96 -7.48 7.84
CA ILE A 112 33.16 -8.31 7.75
C ILE A 112 32.76 -9.76 7.49
N ASP A 113 33.27 -10.34 6.41
CA ASP A 113 33.02 -11.73 6.07
C ASP A 113 33.73 -12.64 7.09
N ARG A 114 32.93 -13.51 7.70
CA ARG A 114 33.39 -14.50 8.65
C ARG A 114 32.56 -15.76 8.50
N VAL A 115 33.17 -16.89 8.85
CA VAL A 115 32.51 -18.20 8.78
C VAL A 115 31.17 -18.16 9.52
N GLY A 116 30.10 -18.55 8.80
CA GLY A 116 28.75 -18.65 9.34
C GLY A 116 28.00 -17.32 9.50
N ILE A 117 28.50 -16.19 8.99
CA ILE A 117 27.81 -14.90 9.14
C ILE A 117 26.40 -14.90 8.56
N LEU A 118 26.20 -15.47 7.37
CA LEU A 118 24.89 -15.59 6.73
C LEU A 118 23.90 -16.37 7.61
N ASN A 119 24.34 -17.48 8.20
CA ASN A 119 23.51 -18.28 9.10
C ASN A 119 23.11 -17.46 10.34
N ASN A 120 24.05 -16.74 10.95
CA ASN A 120 23.76 -15.90 12.11
C ASN A 120 22.70 -14.83 11.78
N ILE A 121 22.79 -14.19 10.61
CA ILE A 121 21.81 -13.19 10.15
C ILE A 121 20.44 -13.84 9.98
N LEU A 122 20.36 -14.97 9.25
CA LEU A 122 19.09 -15.65 8.99
C LEU A 122 18.44 -16.20 10.26
N THR A 123 19.22 -16.74 11.19
CA THR A 123 18.72 -17.19 12.50
C THR A 123 18.13 -16.02 13.27
N LYS A 124 18.82 -14.87 13.32
CA LYS A 124 18.32 -13.68 14.01
C LYS A 124 17.02 -13.16 13.40
N ILE A 125 16.93 -13.10 12.08
CA ILE A 125 15.68 -12.73 11.39
C ILE A 125 14.56 -13.70 11.76
N SER A 126 14.83 -15.00 11.74
CA SER A 126 13.82 -16.04 12.00
C SER A 126 13.35 -16.08 13.47
N GLU A 127 14.21 -15.74 14.43
CA GLU A 127 13.89 -15.70 15.85
C GLU A 127 13.08 -14.45 16.24
N GLU A 128 13.42 -13.30 15.68
CA GLU A 128 12.90 -12.00 16.12
C GLU A 128 11.75 -11.48 15.26
N VAL A 129 11.64 -11.94 14.01
CA VAL A 129 10.69 -11.39 13.02
C VAL A 129 9.99 -12.52 12.25
N ALA A 130 8.66 -12.58 12.36
CA ALA A 130 7.85 -13.52 11.59
C ALA A 130 7.58 -13.01 10.16
N VAL A 131 8.59 -13.07 9.28
CA VAL A 131 8.50 -12.65 7.87
C VAL A 131 8.93 -13.75 6.89
N ASN A 132 8.34 -13.73 5.70
CA ASN A 132 8.74 -14.61 4.60
C ASN A 132 9.88 -13.97 3.80
N ILE A 133 10.93 -14.73 3.49
CA ILE A 133 12.04 -14.29 2.63
C ILE A 133 11.79 -14.78 1.20
N GLN A 134 11.64 -13.87 0.24
CA GLN A 134 11.40 -14.23 -1.17
C GLN A 134 12.69 -14.48 -1.96
N GLY A 135 13.77 -13.82 -1.60
CA GLY A 135 15.04 -13.92 -2.30
C GLY A 135 16.15 -13.25 -1.49
N MET A 136 17.38 -13.68 -1.74
CA MET A 136 18.56 -13.16 -1.09
C MET A 136 19.73 -13.26 -2.08
N SER A 137 20.53 -12.20 -2.17
CA SER A 137 21.74 -12.16 -2.98
C SER A 137 22.85 -11.64 -2.09
N VAL A 138 23.93 -12.39 -1.93
CA VAL A 138 25.07 -11.98 -1.11
C VAL A 138 26.35 -12.22 -1.90
N GLY A 139 27.19 -11.19 -1.97
CA GLY A 139 28.53 -11.25 -2.52
C GLY A 139 29.57 -11.00 -1.43
N SER A 140 30.75 -11.60 -1.57
CA SER A 140 31.90 -11.30 -0.72
C SER A 140 33.08 -10.92 -1.62
N LYS A 141 33.77 -9.84 -1.24
CA LYS A 141 34.96 -9.36 -1.93
C LYS A 141 35.90 -8.75 -0.90
N ASP A 142 37.18 -9.15 -0.95
CA ASP A 142 38.24 -8.61 -0.09
C ASP A 142 37.93 -8.67 1.43
N GLY A 143 37.21 -9.70 1.87
CA GLY A 143 36.85 -9.91 3.28
C GLY A 143 35.64 -9.08 3.77
N ILE A 144 34.93 -8.42 2.85
CA ILE A 144 33.70 -7.68 3.13
C ILE A 144 32.56 -8.35 2.36
N PHE A 145 31.44 -8.60 3.03
CA PHE A 145 30.21 -9.06 2.38
C PHE A 145 29.23 -7.92 2.19
N GLU A 146 28.45 -8.00 1.12
CA GLU A 146 27.35 -7.10 0.78
C GLU A 146 26.15 -7.94 0.33
N GLY A 147 24.95 -7.57 0.77
CA GLY A 147 23.69 -8.22 0.44
C GLY A 147 22.48 -7.34 0.62
#